data_AF-A0A7J4NS99-F1
#
_entry.id   AF-A0A7J4NS99-F1
#
_cell.length_a   1.000
_cell.length_b   1.000
_cell.length_c   1.000
_cell.angle_alpha   90.00
_cell.angle_beta   90.00
_cell.angle_gamma   90.00
#
_symmetry.space_group_name_H-M   'P 1'
#
loop_
_entity.id
_entity.type
_entity.pdbx_description
1 polymer ?
#
loop_
_entity_poly.entity_id
_entity_poly.type
_entity_poly.pdbx_seq_one_letter_code
_entity_poly.pdbx_strand_id
1 'polypeptide(L)'
;SILDGWWPEACIHGVNGWAIGDSEAERDDERDVKALYRILEQDVLPVWENDREKWTHIMQASMAASTGFTGARMIRDYIGFYDQFRMD
;
A
#
# COMPACT_ATOMS: atom_id res chain seq x y z
N SER A 1 -1.88 -5.32 -3.42
CA SER A 1 -1.86 -4.60 -4.72
C SER A 1 -0.46 -4.73 -5.31
N ILE A 2 -0.29 -4.52 -6.62
CA ILE A 2 1.04 -4.28 -7.18
C ILE A 2 1.62 -2.97 -6.63
N LEU A 3 2.95 -2.85 -6.64
CA LEU A 3 3.68 -1.65 -6.23
C LEU A 3 3.62 -0.58 -7.33
N ASP A 4 2.45 0.01 -7.50
CA ASP A 4 2.19 1.11 -8.45
C ASP A 4 1.39 2.24 -7.78
N GLY A 5 1.52 3.45 -8.34
CA GLY A 5 0.90 4.67 -7.84
C GLY A 5 1.35 5.03 -6.43
N TRP A 6 0.39 5.17 -5.52
CA TRP A 6 0.65 5.51 -4.10
C TRP A 6 1.10 4.31 -3.26
N TRP A 7 0.89 3.08 -3.75
CA TRP A 7 1.14 1.88 -2.94
C TRP A 7 2.62 1.70 -2.57
N PRO A 8 3.62 1.97 -3.43
CA PRO A 8 5.04 1.99 -3.06
C PRO A 8 5.38 2.94 -1.90
N GLU A 9 4.63 4.03 -1.73
CA GLU A 9 4.86 5.02 -0.67
C GLU A 9 4.33 4.55 0.70
N ALA A 10 3.30 3.69 0.69
CA ALA A 10 2.56 3.32 1.90
C ALA A 10 2.74 1.86 2.31
N CYS A 11 3.05 0.97 1.38
CA CYS A 11 3.02 -0.47 1.61
C CYS A 11 4.11 -0.88 2.60
N ILE A 12 3.68 -1.53 3.68
CA ILE A 12 4.54 -2.32 4.55
C ILE A 12 4.03 -3.75 4.45
N HIS A 13 4.70 -4.55 3.63
CA HIS A 13 4.28 -5.90 3.29
C HIS A 13 4.02 -6.75 4.55
N GLY A 14 2.84 -7.35 4.63
CA GLY A 14 2.39 -8.19 5.75
C GLY A 14 1.99 -7.42 7.02
N VAL A 15 2.12 -6.09 7.02
CA VAL A 15 1.79 -5.22 8.17
C VAL A 15 0.52 -4.43 7.91
N ASN A 16 0.42 -3.71 6.79
CA ASN A 16 -0.76 -2.91 6.43
C ASN A 16 -1.42 -3.35 5.11
N GLY A 17 -0.94 -4.45 4.53
CA GLY A 17 -1.38 -5.03 3.28
C GLY A 17 -0.26 -5.85 2.65
N TRP A 18 -0.45 -6.27 1.40
CA TRP A 18 0.54 -7.07 0.67
C TRP A 18 0.88 -6.45 -0.68
N ALA A 19 2.18 -6.39 -0.96
CA ALA A 19 2.73 -6.15 -2.29
C ALA A 19 2.65 -7.43 -3.13
N ILE A 20 2.24 -7.30 -4.39
CA ILE A 20 2.18 -8.39 -5.36
C ILE A 20 3.22 -8.10 -6.44
N GLY A 21 4.19 -9.01 -6.61
CA GLY A 21 5.32 -8.81 -7.52
C GLY A 21 6.26 -7.68 -7.09
N ASP A 22 7.20 -7.34 -7.98
CA ASP A 22 8.35 -6.46 -7.68
C ASP A 22 8.38 -5.15 -8.51
N SER A 23 7.22 -4.59 -8.87
CA SER A 23 7.08 -3.35 -9.67
C SER A 23 7.63 -3.47 -11.10
N GLU A 24 7.28 -4.57 -11.75
CA GLU A 24 7.80 -4.93 -13.07
C GLU A 24 7.28 -3.97 -14.16
N ALA A 25 8.18 -3.46 -14.99
CA ALA A 25 7.84 -2.48 -16.03
C ALA A 25 7.10 -3.11 -17.23
N GLU A 26 7.41 -4.38 -17.53
CA GLU A 26 6.77 -5.12 -18.62
C GLU A 26 5.65 -5.99 -18.08
N ARG A 27 4.55 -6.07 -18.83
CA ARG A 27 3.44 -6.96 -18.53
C ARG A 27 3.82 -8.40 -18.86
N ASP A 28 3.63 -9.31 -17.90
CA ASP A 28 3.83 -10.75 -18.07
C ASP A 28 2.76 -11.49 -17.27
N ASP A 29 1.73 -11.96 -17.98
CA ASP A 29 0.58 -12.62 -17.36
C ASP A 29 0.99 -13.89 -16.58
N GLU A 30 2.02 -14.64 -17.02
CA GLU A 30 2.47 -15.85 -16.32
C GLU A 30 3.20 -15.54 -15.02
N ARG A 31 4.07 -14.53 -15.04
CA ARG A 31 4.78 -14.08 -13.83
C ARG A 31 3.80 -13.46 -12.85
N ASP A 32 2.91 -12.60 -13.33
CA ASP A 32 1.98 -11.84 -12.49
C ASP A 32 0.98 -12.78 -11.79
N VAL A 33 0.48 -13.81 -12.49
CA VAL A 33 -0.39 -14.82 -11.88
C VAL A 33 0.35 -15.68 -10.84
N LYS A 34 1.61 -16.06 -11.11
CA LYS A 34 2.44 -16.80 -10.14
C LYS A 34 2.70 -15.97 -8.89
N ALA A 35 2.99 -14.67 -9.04
CA ALA A 35 3.17 -13.75 -7.93
C ALA A 35 1.90 -13.61 -7.09
N LEU A 36 0.73 -13.49 -7.74
CA LEU A 36 -0.55 -13.40 -7.06
C LEU A 36 -0.85 -14.67 -6.24
N TYR A 37 -0.76 -15.85 -6.86
CA TYR A 37 -1.01 -17.12 -6.16
C TYR A 37 -0.08 -17.32 -4.98
N ARG A 38 1.20 -16.99 -5.14
CA ARG A 38 2.17 -17.06 -4.05
C ARG A 38 1.72 -16.21 -2.84
N ILE A 39 1.36 -14.95 -3.05
CA ILE A 39 0.90 -14.06 -1.98
C ILE A 39 -0.38 -14.60 -1.32
N LEU A 40 -1.33 -15.08 -2.12
CA LEU A 40 -2.58 -15.62 -1.59
C LEU A 40 -2.33 -16.86 -0.72
N GLU A 41 -1.60 -17.85 -1.25
CA GLU A 41 -1.39 -19.14 -0.60
C GLU A 41 -0.42 -19.07 0.58
N GLN A 42 0.62 -18.26 0.49
CA GLN A 42 1.68 -18.23 1.50
C GLN A 42 1.45 -17.17 2.58
N ASP A 43 0.78 -16.06 2.25
CA ASP A 43 0.67 -14.92 3.16
C ASP A 43 -0.78 -14.63 3.57
N VAL A 44 -1.69 -14.45 2.61
CA VAL A 44 -3.05 -13.96 2.89
C VAL A 44 -3.92 -15.03 3.52
N LEU A 45 -4.05 -16.20 2.88
CA LEU A 45 -4.93 -17.28 3.34
C LEU A 45 -4.52 -17.82 4.71
N PRO A 46 -3.23 -18.10 5.00
CA PRO A 46 -2.84 -18.60 6.31
C PRO A 46 -3.19 -17.63 7.44
N VAL A 47 -3.01 -16.32 7.23
CA VAL A 47 -3.37 -15.30 8.23
C VAL A 47 -4.88 -15.19 8.37
N TRP A 48 -5.62 -15.17 7.26
CA TRP A 48 -7.07 -15.06 7.28
C TRP A 48 -7.75 -16.24 7.98
N GLU A 49 -7.29 -17.47 7.74
CA GLU A 49 -7.90 -18.69 8.30
C GLU A 49 -7.48 -18.94 9.76
N ASN A 50 -6.21 -18.68 10.08
CA ASN A 50 -5.62 -19.19 11.32
C ASN A 50 -5.24 -18.10 12.33
N ASP A 51 -5.19 -16.83 11.93
CA ASP A 51 -4.67 -15.74 12.77
C ASP A 51 -5.54 -14.47 12.70
N ARG A 52 -6.69 -14.55 13.37
CA ARG A 52 -7.65 -13.44 13.46
C ARG A 52 -7.07 -12.19 14.14
N GLU A 53 -6.16 -12.37 15.10
CA GLU A 53 -5.53 -11.24 15.80
C GLU A 53 -4.65 -10.47 14.83
N LYS A 54 -3.76 -11.16 14.11
CA LYS A 54 -2.93 -10.54 13.07
C LYS A 54 -3.76 -9.95 11.94
N TRP A 55 -4.83 -10.62 11.52
CA TRP A 55 -5.75 -10.04 10.53
C TRP A 55 -6.34 -8.71 11.01
N THR A 56 -6.74 -8.64 12.28
CA THR A 56 -7.25 -7.40 12.90
C THR A 56 -6.16 -6.33 12.98
N HIS A 57 -4.93 -6.70 13.31
CA HIS A 57 -3.80 -5.78 13.29
C HIS A 57 -3.56 -5.22 11.89
N ILE A 58 -3.61 -6.05 10.85
CA ILE A 58 -3.44 -5.60 9.45
C ILE A 58 -4.53 -4.61 9.05
N MET A 59 -5.79 -4.86 9.45
CA MET A 59 -6.89 -3.92 9.23
C MET A 59 -6.66 -2.58 9.96
N GLN A 60 -6.18 -2.61 11.20
CA GLN A 60 -5.88 -1.40 11.96
C GLN A 60 -4.72 -0.61 11.36
N ALA A 61 -3.66 -1.31 10.94
CA ALA A 61 -2.50 -0.72 10.31
C ALA A 61 -2.84 -0.11 8.94
N SER A 62 -3.74 -0.72 8.16
CA SER A 62 -4.20 -0.16 6.89
C SER A 62 -5.01 1.13 7.08
N MET A 63 -5.88 1.17 8.10
CA MET A 63 -6.57 2.40 8.50
C MET A 63 -5.58 3.49 8.95
N ALA A 64 -4.60 3.14 9.78
CA ALA A 64 -3.58 4.08 10.24
C ALA A 64 -2.77 4.67 9.08
N ALA A 65 -2.34 3.83 8.12
CA ALA A 65 -1.61 4.27 6.93
C ALA A 65 -2.41 5.29 6.11
N SER A 66 -3.73 5.10 5.98
CA SER A 66 -4.59 6.01 5.21
C SER A 66 -4.60 7.47 5.71
N THR A 67 -4.28 7.71 6.99
CA THR A 67 -4.24 9.07 7.57
C THR A 67 -3.18 9.95 6.89
N GLY A 68 -2.12 9.35 6.34
CA GLY A 68 -1.09 10.01 5.55
C GLY A 68 -1.52 10.36 4.13
N PHE A 69 -2.72 9.98 3.67
CA PHE A 69 -3.15 10.16 2.28
C PHE A 69 -4.46 10.96 2.18
N THR A 70 -4.69 11.87 3.13
CA THR A 70 -5.88 12.72 3.12
C THR A 70 -5.75 13.89 2.15
N GLY A 71 -6.86 14.26 1.49
CA GLY A 71 -6.92 15.48 0.67
C GLY A 71 -6.66 16.75 1.49
N ALA A 72 -7.01 16.76 2.77
CA ALA A 72 -6.73 17.88 3.68
C ALA A 72 -5.22 18.11 3.86
N ARG A 73 -4.44 17.03 4.04
CA ARG A 73 -2.98 17.13 4.03
C ARG A 73 -2.48 17.66 2.68
N MET A 74 -2.92 17.06 1.58
CA MET A 74 -2.48 17.46 0.23
C MET A 74 -2.71 18.97 0.00
N ILE A 75 -3.90 19.49 0.31
CA ILE A 75 -4.21 20.92 0.14
C ILE A 75 -3.29 21.78 1.02
N ARG A 76 -3.07 21.39 2.27
CA ARG A 76 -2.15 22.12 3.17
C ARG A 76 -0.72 22.15 2.62
N ASP A 77 -0.24 21.02 2.10
CA ASP A 77 1.10 20.91 1.50
C ASP A 77 1.21 21.80 0.25
N TYR A 78 0.17 21.84 -0.59
CA TYR A 78 0.09 22.75 -1.75
C TYR A 78 0.11 24.22 -1.33
N ILE A 79 -0.70 24.62 -0.33
CA ILE A 79 -0.69 25.99 0.18
C ILE A 79 0.72 26.37 0.65
N GLY A 80 1.35 25.53 1.48
CA GLY A 80 2.69 25.77 1.99
C GLY A 80 3.76 25.85 0.89
N PHE A 81 3.60 25.10 -0.21
CA PHE A 81 4.47 25.20 -1.38
C PHE A 81 4.25 26.52 -2.13
N TYR A 82 3.00 26.89 -2.43
CA TYR A 82 2.71 28.08 -3.25
C TYR A 82 2.93 29.40 -2.51
N ASP A 83 2.79 29.42 -1.18
CA ASP A 83 3.08 30.62 -0.39
C ASP A 83 4.57 31.02 -0.45
N GLN A 84 5.47 30.09 -0.78
CA GLN A 84 6.89 30.38 -0.99
C GLN A 84 7.14 31.28 -2.20
N PHE A 85 6.24 31.28 -3.19
CA PHE A 85 6.33 32.12 -4.40
C PHE A 85 5.61 33.47 -4.25
N ARG A 86 4.94 33.71 -3.11
CA ARG A 86 4.21 34.96 -2.84
C ARG A 86 4.99 35.94 -1.95
N MET A 87 6.16 35.55 -1.47
CA MET A 87 7.03 36.36 -0.61
C MET A 87 8.07 37.17 -1.40
N ASP A 88 7.95 37.21 -2.73
CA ASP A 88 8.67 38.08 -3.66
C ASP A 88 7.74 39.20 -4.19
#